data_AF-A0A2V6Z5N5-F1
#
_entry.id   AF-A0A2V6Z5N5-F1
#
_cell.length_a   1.000
_cell.length_b   1.000
_cell.length_c   1.000
_cell.angle_alpha   90.00
_cell.angle_beta   90.00
_cell.angle_gamma   90.00
#
_symmetry.space_group_name_H-M   'P 1'
#
loop_
_entity.id
_entity.type
_entity.pdbx_description
1 polymer ?
#
loop_
_entity_poly.entity_id
_entity_poly.type
_entity_poly.pdbx_seq_one_letter_code
_entity_poly.pdbx_strand_id
1 'polypeptide(L)'
;MNLLLPTRVRDISNNLKLYRADIVKNLDLQENHFAANVETGLKPLLAGYDIREVPISWINRTIDMGRSSFRILRVGPDYFFTLVRLVRGTWRARLGKRGTETPLP
;
A
#
# COMPACT_ATOMS: atom_id res chain seq x y z
N MET A 1 -10.22 4.28 -1.82
CA MET A 1 -9.86 5.39 -0.89
C MET A 1 -8.65 6.10 -1.48
N ASN A 2 -8.72 7.41 -1.70
CA ASN A 2 -7.67 8.15 -2.40
C ASN A 2 -6.45 8.31 -1.48
N LEU A 3 -5.54 7.33 -1.51
CA LEU A 3 -4.24 7.46 -0.88
C LEU A 3 -3.54 8.63 -1.58
N LEU A 4 -3.14 9.66 -0.81
CA LEU A 4 -2.64 10.98 -1.23
C LEU A 4 -1.38 10.91 -2.11
N LEU A 5 -1.48 10.26 -3.27
CA LEU A 5 -0.43 10.06 -4.25
C LEU A 5 -0.81 10.84 -5.51
N PRO A 6 0.15 11.46 -6.21
CA PRO A 6 -0.10 12.29 -7.39
C PRO A 6 -0.42 11.44 -8.63
N THR A 7 -1.48 10.62 -8.52
CA THR A 7 -1.83 9.61 -9.51
C THR A 7 -3.31 9.68 -9.82
N ARG A 8 -3.69 9.23 -11.01
CA ARG A 8 -5.09 9.20 -11.46
C ARG A 8 -5.89 8.03 -10.89
N VAL A 9 -5.28 7.20 -10.03
CA VAL A 9 -5.87 5.97 -9.49
C VAL A 9 -6.55 6.27 -8.15
N ARG A 10 -7.86 6.01 -8.05
CA ARG A 10 -8.69 6.28 -6.87
C ARG A 10 -8.56 5.23 -5.75
N ASP A 11 -8.20 4.00 -6.10
CA ASP A 11 -8.07 2.90 -5.13
C ASP A 11 -6.88 1.98 -5.45
N ILE A 12 -5.70 2.40 -5.02
CA ILE A 12 -4.48 1.58 -5.14
C ILE A 12 -4.38 0.50 -4.05
N SER A 13 -5.19 0.62 -2.99
CA SER A 13 -5.22 -0.30 -1.85
C SER A 13 -5.96 -1.60 -2.12
N ASN A 14 -6.78 -1.65 -3.18
CA ASN A 14 -7.49 -2.85 -3.60
C ASN A 14 -6.52 -3.99 -3.99
N ASN A 15 -6.88 -5.24 -3.70
CA ASN A 15 -6.09 -6.43 -4.05
C ASN A 15 -6.32 -6.89 -5.48
N LEU A 16 -7.35 -6.38 -6.17
CA LEU A 16 -7.58 -6.71 -7.56
C LEU A 16 -6.62 -5.92 -8.45
N LYS A 17 -5.49 -6.54 -8.77
CA LYS A 17 -4.41 -5.94 -9.58
C LYS A 17 -3.99 -6.92 -10.67
N LEU A 18 -3.76 -6.39 -11.87
CA LEU A 18 -3.24 -7.15 -13.01
C LEU A 18 -1.91 -6.54 -13.41
N TYR A 19 -0.89 -7.39 -13.59
CA TYR A 19 0.45 -6.98 -13.97
C TYR A 19 0.95 -7.77 -15.17
N ARG A 20 1.86 -7.17 -15.93
CA ARG A 20 2.69 -7.94 -16.85
C ARG A 20 3.71 -8.77 -16.05
N ALA A 21 4.05 -9.95 -16.57
CA ALA A 21 4.87 -10.92 -15.85
C ALA A 21 6.30 -10.41 -15.55
N ASP A 22 6.88 -9.63 -16.45
CA ASP A 22 8.18 -8.98 -16.28
C ASP A 22 8.18 -7.99 -15.10
N ILE A 23 7.11 -7.19 -14.96
CA ILE A 23 6.97 -6.22 -13.87
C ILE A 23 6.93 -6.92 -12.51
N VAL A 24 6.14 -8.00 -12.37
CA VAL A 24 6.03 -8.73 -11.11
C VAL A 24 7.34 -9.40 -10.73
N LYS A 25 8.05 -9.99 -11.70
CA LYS A 25 9.34 -10.64 -11.46
C LYS A 25 10.44 -9.67 -10.99
N ASN A 26 10.33 -8.41 -11.41
CA ASN A 26 11.25 -7.34 -10.99
C ASN A 26 10.80 -6.64 -9.71
N LEU A 27 9.62 -6.98 -9.18
CA LEU A 27 9.10 -6.36 -7.96
C LEU A 27 9.63 -7.10 -6.74
N ASP A 28 10.59 -6.48 -6.06
CA ASP A 28 11.11 -7.01 -4.80
C ASP A 28 10.10 -6.72 -3.68
N LEU A 29 9.41 -7.77 -3.17
CA LEU A 29 8.45 -7.68 -2.07
C LEU A 29 9.14 -8.07 -0.76
N GLN A 30 9.14 -7.15 0.20
CA GLN A 30 9.90 -7.28 1.46
C GLN A 30 8.98 -7.58 2.65
N GLU A 31 7.73 -7.12 2.58
CA GLU A 31 6.77 -7.28 3.66
C GLU A 31 5.95 -8.56 3.51
N ASN A 32 5.56 -9.15 4.65
CA ASN A 32 4.76 -10.38 4.70
C ASN A 32 3.25 -10.10 4.82
N HIS A 33 2.45 -11.12 4.52
CA HIS A 33 1.00 -11.13 4.72
C HIS A 33 0.28 -9.95 4.04
N PHE A 34 -0.50 -9.18 4.80
CA PHE A 34 -1.33 -8.10 4.28
C PHE A 34 -0.51 -6.88 3.84
N ALA A 35 0.67 -6.69 4.43
CA ALA A 35 1.55 -5.58 4.09
C ALA A 35 2.17 -5.73 2.70
N ALA A 36 2.43 -6.97 2.25
CA ALA A 36 2.86 -7.27 0.89
C ALA A 36 1.93 -6.67 -0.18
N ASN A 37 0.62 -6.68 0.09
CA ASN A 37 -0.37 -6.13 -0.85
C ASN A 37 -0.22 -4.62 -1.05
N VAL A 38 0.15 -3.88 -0.01
CA VAL A 38 0.42 -2.44 -0.14
C VAL A 38 1.63 -2.24 -1.05
N GLU A 39 2.68 -3.04 -0.87
CA GLU A 39 3.88 -2.98 -1.69
C GLU A 39 3.60 -3.26 -3.16
N THR A 40 2.72 -4.23 -3.46
CA THR A 40 2.31 -4.47 -4.85
C THR A 40 1.69 -3.24 -5.49
N GLY A 41 0.92 -2.43 -4.75
CA GLY A 41 0.36 -1.19 -5.30
C GLY A 41 1.39 -0.05 -5.38
N LEU A 42 2.17 0.14 -4.32
CA LEU A 42 3.04 1.30 -4.16
C LEU A 42 4.35 1.19 -4.95
N LYS A 43 5.00 0.01 -4.97
CA LYS A 43 6.31 -0.15 -5.60
C LYS A 43 6.26 0.06 -7.12
N PRO A 44 5.28 -0.48 -7.87
CA PRO A 44 5.18 -0.20 -9.30
C PRO A 44 4.89 1.27 -9.59
N LEU A 45 4.10 1.90 -8.72
CA LEU A 45 3.81 3.32 -8.85
C LEU A 45 5.06 4.18 -8.64
N LEU A 46 5.84 3.90 -7.60
CA LEU A 46 7.10 4.59 -7.33
C LEU A 46 8.17 4.30 -8.39
N ALA A 47 8.14 3.13 -9.00
CA ALA A 47 9.01 2.76 -10.13
C ALA A 47 8.60 3.45 -11.45
N GLY A 48 7.51 4.23 -11.47
CA GLY A 48 7.09 4.99 -12.65
C GLY A 48 6.43 4.16 -13.75
N TYR A 49 5.92 2.96 -13.44
CA TYR A 49 5.16 2.19 -14.41
C TYR A 49 3.81 2.86 -14.73
N ASP A 50 3.33 2.65 -15.96
CA ASP A 50 2.01 3.09 -16.37
C ASP A 50 0.93 2.22 -15.69
N ILE A 51 0.11 2.86 -14.86
CA ILE A 51 -0.96 2.21 -14.10
C ILE A 51 -2.29 2.82 -14.52
N ARG A 52 -3.21 1.97 -14.96
CA ARG A 52 -4.57 2.34 -15.32
C ARG A 52 -5.57 1.65 -14.40
N GLU A 53 -6.48 2.44 -13.86
CA GLU A 53 -7.66 1.92 -13.15
C GLU A 53 -8.73 1.51 -14.16
N VAL A 54 -9.25 0.29 -14.00
CA VAL A 54 -10.37 -0.22 -14.80
C VAL A 54 -11.56 -0.37 -13.86
N PRO A 55 -12.70 0.30 -14.13
CA PRO A 55 -13.88 0.16 -13.29
C PRO A 55 -14.40 -1.27 -13.37
N ILE A 56 -14.65 -1.88 -12.22
CA ILE A 56 -15.22 -3.22 -12.12
C ILE A 56 -16.52 -3.18 -11.31
N SER A 57 -17.53 -3.94 -11.74
CA SER A 57 -18.73 -4.19 -10.95
C SER A 57 -18.45 -5.34 -9.98
N TRP A 58 -18.63 -5.09 -8.69
CA TRP A 58 -18.49 -6.12 -7.66
C TRP A 58 -19.85 -6.67 -7.28
N ILE A 59 -20.05 -7.98 -7.47
CA ILE A 59 -21.22 -8.68 -6.93
C ILE A 59 -20.87 -9.11 -5.51
N ASN A 60 -21.57 -8.56 -4.53
CA ASN A 60 -21.35 -8.92 -3.13
C ASN A 60 -21.68 -10.39 -2.90
N ARG A 61 -20.86 -11.04 -2.06
CA ARG A 61 -21.13 -12.39 -1.57
C ARG A 61 -22.40 -12.34 -0.73
N THR A 62 -23.37 -13.20 -1.01
CA THR A 62 -24.52 -13.38 -0.13
C THR A 62 -24.08 -14.06 1.18
N ILE A 63 -24.85 -13.90 2.26
CA ILE A 63 -24.50 -14.38 3.62
C ILE A 63 -24.23 -15.90 3.63
N ASP A 64 -24.86 -16.59 2.69
CA ASP A 64 -24.82 -18.01 2.36
C ASP A 64 -23.53 -18.47 1.63
N MET A 65 -22.71 -17.56 1.09
CA MET A 65 -21.47 -17.89 0.35
C MET A 65 -20.20 -18.01 1.24
N GLY A 66 -20.36 -17.98 2.56
CA GLY A 66 -19.27 -18.19 3.53
C GLY A 66 -18.72 -16.88 4.14
N ARG A 67 -18.31 -16.96 5.41
CA ARG A 67 -17.79 -15.80 6.18
C ARG A 67 -16.29 -15.65 5.98
N SER A 68 -15.83 -14.41 5.78
CA SER A 68 -14.40 -14.08 5.77
C SER A 68 -13.75 -14.49 7.10
N SER A 69 -12.63 -15.19 7.07
CA SER A 69 -11.82 -15.57 8.24
C SER A 69 -11.06 -14.39 8.85
N PHE A 70 -11.34 -13.17 8.39
CA PHE A 70 -10.77 -11.91 8.86
C PHE A 70 -11.22 -11.60 10.30
N ARG A 71 -10.52 -12.20 11.27
CA ARG A 71 -10.69 -11.93 12.70
C ARG A 71 -10.01 -10.62 13.06
N ILE A 72 -10.69 -9.50 12.85
CA ILE A 72 -10.25 -8.14 13.23
C ILE A 72 -9.74 -8.07 14.68
N LEU A 73 -10.36 -8.80 15.60
CA LEU A 73 -9.91 -8.86 17.00
C LEU A 73 -8.54 -9.52 17.19
N ARG A 74 -8.11 -10.39 16.26
CA ARG A 74 -6.84 -11.12 16.32
C ARG A 74 -5.70 -10.36 15.61
N VAL A 75 -6.00 -9.62 14.55
CA VAL A 75 -5.01 -8.85 13.77
C VAL A 75 -4.98 -7.36 14.10
N GLY A 76 -5.98 -6.85 14.82
CA GLY A 76 -6.13 -5.43 15.14
C GLY A 76 -4.93 -4.82 15.88
N PRO A 77 -4.39 -5.46 16.95
CA PRO A 77 -3.26 -4.93 17.70
C PRO A 77 -2.00 -4.80 16.84
N ASP A 78 -1.62 -5.86 16.11
CA ASP A 78 -0.40 -5.88 15.28
C ASP A 78 -0.49 -4.87 14.13
N TYR A 79 -1.67 -4.75 13.52
CA TYR A 79 -1.94 -3.76 12.49
C TYR A 79 -1.80 -2.34 13.04
N PHE A 80 -2.34 -2.08 14.23
CA PHE A 80 -2.23 -0.79 14.90
C PHE A 80 -0.78 -0.43 15.26
N PHE A 81 -0.02 -1.35 15.86
CA PHE A 81 1.39 -1.11 16.21
C PHE A 81 2.26 -0.86 14.96
N THR A 82 2.03 -1.62 13.88
CA THR A 82 2.73 -1.40 12.61
C THR A 82 2.45 -0.01 12.05
N LEU A 83 1.19 0.42 12.07
CA LEU A 83 0.78 1.74 11.61
C LEU A 83 1.45 2.85 12.43
N VAL A 84 1.44 2.73 13.76
CA VAL A 84 2.09 3.68 14.68
C VAL A 84 3.61 3.74 14.45
N ARG A 85 4.26 2.58 14.25
CA ARG A 85 5.70 2.51 13.97
C ARG A 85 6.05 3.24 12.68
N LEU A 86 5.30 3.00 11.61
CA LEU A 86 5.52 3.63 10.31
C LEU A 86 5.31 5.15 10.37
N VAL A 87 4.27 5.61 11.08
CA VAL A 87 4.01 7.05 11.29
C VAL A 87 5.14 7.69 12.10
N ARG A 88 5.59 7.06 13.20
CA ARG A 88 6.68 7.63 14.01
C ARG A 88 8.03 7.62 13.29
N GLY A 89 8.32 6.58 12.51
CA GLY A 89 9.54 6.48 11.71
C GLY A 89 9.58 7.55 10.60
N THR A 90 8.46 7.76 9.91
CA THR A 90 8.35 8.81 8.88
C THR A 90 8.42 10.22 9.46
N TRP A 91 7.84 10.47 10.64
CA TRP A 91 7.99 11.74 11.35
C TRP A 91 9.44 12.01 11.78
N ARG A 92 10.15 11.00 12.29
CA ARG A 92 11.57 11.11 12.65
C ARG A 92 12.48 11.33 11.43
N ALA A 93 12.21 10.63 10.33
CA ALA A 93 12.93 10.82 9.08
C ALA A 93 12.72 12.22 8.47
N ARG A 94 11.52 12.81 8.64
CA ARG A 94 11.22 14.20 8.21
C ARG A 94 11.89 15.25 9.10
N LEU A 95 12.02 15.00 10.41
CA LEU A 95 12.73 15.89 11.33
C LEU A 95 14.26 15.85 11.13
N GLY A 96 14.82 14.68 10.77
CA GLY A 96 16.25 14.54 10.48
C GLY A 96 16.71 15.23 9.18
N LYS A 97 15.81 15.42 8.20
CA LYS A 97 16.13 16.12 6.94
C LYS A 97 16.05 17.66 7.00
N ARG A 98 15.64 18.25 8.14
CA ARG A 98 15.65 19.72 8.34
C ARG A 98 16.94 20.27 8.96
N GLY A 99 17.93 19.42 9.26
CA GLY A 99 19.19 19.82 9.92
C GLY A 99 20.41 19.91 9.01
N THR A 100 20.30 19.64 7.69
CA THR A 100 21.45 19.60 6.77
C THR A 100 21.23 20.45 5.52
N GLU A 101 20.57 21.59 5.64
CA GLU A 101 20.69 22.68 4.67
C GLU A 101 21.67 23.71 5.24
N THR A 102 22.96 23.49 4.95
CA THR A 102 23.97 24.55 5.04
C THR A 102 23.67 25.55 3.91
N PRO A 103 23.50 26.86 4.17
CA PRO A 103 23.36 27.81 3.08
C PRO A 103 24.71 27.89 2.35
N LEU A 104 24.71 27.56 1.06
CA LEU A 104 25.85 27.80 0.18
C LEU A 104 25.96 29.30 -0.13
N PRO A 105 27.19 29.80 -0.37
CA PRO A 105 27.58 31.22 -0.27
C PRO A 105 26.86 32.17 -1.23
#